data_AF-A0A1R0G5L4-F1
#
_entry.id   AF-A0A1R0G5L4-F1
#
_cell.length_a   1.000
_cell.length_b   1.000
_cell.length_c   1.000
_cell.angle_alpha   90.00
_cell.angle_beta   90.00
_cell.angle_gamma   90.00
#
_symmetry.space_group_name_H-M   'P 1'
#
loop_
_entity.id
_entity.type
_entity.pdbx_description
1 polymer ?
#
loop_
_entity_poly.entity_id
_entity_poly.type
_entity_poly.pdbx_seq_one_letter_code
_entity_poly.pdbx_strand_id
1 'polypeptide(L)'
;MRNLQLGQTIKRLRGASGLSQGELGLRAGFDPNTISRFELGTVTPSVDALYKLAVQLDCEVRDFFVDFDDDSEKRAFLFNVICNAKSDELNRLVDLVSQPVKKP
;
A
#
# COMPACT_ATOMS: atom_id res chain seq x y z
N MET A 1 -16.36 -11.11 -8.11
CA MET A 1 -15.25 -11.57 -7.24
C MET A 1 -14.97 -10.47 -6.22
N ARG A 2 -14.82 -10.80 -4.93
CA ARG A 2 -14.30 -9.83 -3.95
C ARG A 2 -12.79 -9.71 -4.18
N ASN A 3 -12.30 -8.51 -4.50
CA ASN A 3 -10.89 -8.28 -4.69
C ASN A 3 -10.26 -7.84 -3.34
N LEU A 4 -10.14 -8.81 -2.42
CA LEU A 4 -9.65 -8.60 -1.06
C LEU A 4 -8.24 -8.01 -1.03
N GLN A 5 -7.40 -8.34 -2.02
CA GLN A 5 -6.04 -7.82 -2.11
C GLN A 5 -6.00 -6.33 -2.45
N LEU A 6 -6.82 -5.87 -3.40
CA LEU A 6 -6.93 -4.44 -3.70
C LEU A 6 -7.34 -3.61 -2.47
N GLY A 7 -8.37 -4.06 -1.74
CA GLY A 7 -8.85 -3.36 -0.54
C GLY A 7 -7.79 -3.31 0.56
N GLN A 8 -7.05 -4.40 0.77
CA GLN A 8 -5.94 -4.46 1.72
C GLN A 8 -4.79 -3.53 1.33
N THR A 9 -4.46 -3.46 0.04
CA THR A 9 -3.42 -2.56 -0.47
C THR A 9 -3.80 -1.09 -0.31
N ILE A 10 -5.05 -0.71 -0.61
CA ILE A 10 -5.56 0.65 -0.35
C ILE A 10 -5.44 1.00 1.14
N LYS A 11 -5.85 0.08 2.02
CA LYS A 11 -5.75 0.28 3.48
C LYS A 11 -4.30 0.45 3.93
N ARG A 12 -3.38 -0.36 3.39
CA ARG A 12 -1.94 -0.31 3.70
C ARG A 12 -1.34 1.02 3.27
N LEU A 13 -1.58 1.45 2.04
CA LEU A 13 -1.08 2.72 1.51
C LEU A 13 -1.64 3.90 2.30
N ARG A 14 -2.95 3.89 2.60
CA ARG A 14 -3.56 4.89 3.48
C ARG A 14 -2.87 4.97 4.85
N GLY A 15 -2.61 3.82 5.47
CA GLY A 15 -1.91 3.74 6.75
C GLY A 15 -0.49 4.29 6.68
N ALA A 16 0.25 3.98 5.60
CA ALA A 16 1.60 4.50 5.36
C ALA A 16 1.62 6.03 5.18
N SER A 17 0.58 6.60 4.56
CA SER A 17 0.39 8.05 4.43
C SER A 17 -0.13 8.73 5.70
N GLY A 18 -0.39 7.98 6.78
CA GLY A 18 -0.87 8.51 8.06
C GLY A 18 -2.30 9.04 8.06
N LEU A 19 -3.12 8.69 7.05
CA LEU A 19 -4.49 9.20 6.90
C LEU A 19 -5.51 8.28 7.57
N SER A 20 -6.53 8.84 8.19
CA SER A 20 -7.77 8.12 8.52
C SER A 20 -8.62 7.89 7.27
N GLN A 21 -9.57 6.95 7.34
CA GLN A 21 -10.53 6.72 6.24
C GLN A 21 -11.34 7.99 5.93
N GLY A 22 -11.68 8.77 6.95
CA GLY A 22 -12.41 10.03 6.80
C GLY A 22 -11.59 11.11 6.09
N GLU A 23 -10.31 11.26 6.44
CA GLU A 23 -9.42 12.20 5.77
C GLU A 23 -9.16 11.81 4.31
N LEU A 24 -8.92 10.52 4.03
CA LEU A 24 -8.76 10.06 2.65
C LEU A 24 -10.04 10.28 1.84
N GLY A 25 -11.20 9.98 2.43
CA GLY A 25 -12.50 10.23 1.79
C GLY A 25 -12.67 11.70 1.43
N LEU A 26 -12.52 12.58 2.42
CA LEU A 26 -12.63 14.03 2.21
C LEU A 26 -11.68 14.54 1.12
N ARG A 27 -10.41 14.12 1.15
CA ARG A 27 -9.39 14.56 0.17
C ARG A 27 -9.65 14.02 -1.24
N ALA A 28 -10.14 12.80 -1.36
CA ALA A 28 -10.40 12.15 -2.65
C ALA A 28 -11.82 12.40 -3.20
N GLY A 29 -12.66 13.14 -2.46
CA GLY A 29 -14.03 13.45 -2.87
C GLY A 29 -15.01 12.28 -2.67
N PHE A 30 -14.78 11.45 -1.65
CA PHE A 30 -15.62 10.31 -1.27
C PHE A 30 -16.13 10.44 0.16
N ASP A 31 -17.28 9.82 0.43
CA ASP A 31 -17.75 9.61 1.79
C ASP A 31 -16.80 8.65 2.55
N PRO A 32 -16.55 8.84 3.86
CA PRO A 32 -15.72 7.93 4.65
C PRO A 32 -16.16 6.46 4.56
N ASN A 33 -17.47 6.21 4.46
CA ASN A 33 -18.02 4.86 4.30
C ASN A 33 -17.64 4.24 2.96
N THR A 34 -17.49 5.04 1.90
CA THR A 34 -17.02 4.55 0.59
C THR A 34 -15.58 4.04 0.69
N ILE A 35 -14.70 4.77 1.40
CA ILE A 35 -13.32 4.31 1.65
C ILE A 35 -13.34 2.99 2.44
N SER A 36 -14.15 2.90 3.49
CA SER A 36 -14.31 1.65 4.26
C SER A 36 -14.76 0.49 3.36
N ARG A 37 -15.75 0.71 2.49
CA ARG A 37 -16.26 -0.31 1.56
C ARG A 37 -15.24 -0.76 0.53
N PHE A 38 -14.40 0.16 0.04
CA PHE A 38 -13.26 -0.15 -0.82
C PHE A 38 -12.24 -1.02 -0.07
N GLU A 39 -11.84 -0.63 1.15
CA GLU A 39 -10.86 -1.36 1.95
C GLU A 39 -11.34 -2.77 2.36
N LEU A 40 -12.65 -2.92 2.60
CA LEU A 40 -13.28 -4.22 2.88
C LEU A 40 -13.51 -5.07 1.61
N GLY A 41 -13.26 -4.52 0.42
CA GLY A 41 -13.52 -5.19 -0.86
C GLY A 41 -15.00 -5.47 -1.14
N THR A 42 -15.90 -4.76 -0.45
CA THR A 42 -17.36 -4.88 -0.62
C THR A 42 -17.87 -4.09 -1.82
N VAL A 43 -17.10 -3.09 -2.25
CA VAL A 43 -17.29 -2.35 -3.50
C VAL A 43 -15.96 -2.29 -4.24
N THR A 44 -16.00 -2.53 -5.55
CA THR A 44 -14.84 -2.36 -6.41
C THR A 44 -14.71 -0.88 -6.80
N PRO A 45 -13.59 -0.21 -6.51
CA PRO A 45 -13.34 1.15 -6.99
C PRO A 45 -13.35 1.20 -8.53
N SER A 46 -13.85 2.28 -9.10
CA SER A 46 -13.65 2.56 -10.53
C SER A 46 -12.20 2.98 -10.78
N VAL A 47 -11.77 2.97 -12.05
CA VAL A 47 -10.45 3.47 -12.45
C VAL A 47 -10.27 4.94 -12.02
N ASP A 48 -11.30 5.78 -12.20
CA ASP A 48 -11.30 7.16 -11.72
C ASP A 48 -11.11 7.25 -10.20
N ALA A 49 -11.78 6.38 -9.44
CA ALA A 49 -11.59 6.32 -8.00
C ALA A 49 -10.15 5.93 -7.63
N LEU A 50 -9.55 4.96 -8.32
CA LEU A 50 -8.15 4.59 -8.11
C LEU A 50 -7.20 5.76 -8.40
N TYR A 51 -7.42 6.53 -9.47
CA TYR A 51 -6.62 7.73 -9.74
C TYR A 51 -6.75 8.78 -8.63
N LYS A 52 -7.97 9.05 -8.16
CA LYS A 52 -8.19 9.99 -7.05
C LYS A 52 -7.49 9.55 -5.77
N LEU A 53 -7.54 8.26 -5.45
CA LEU A 53 -6.84 7.71 -4.29
C LEU A 53 -5.32 7.79 -4.47
N ALA A 54 -4.78 7.42 -5.63
CA ALA A 54 -3.34 7.46 -5.92
C ALA A 54 -2.75 8.86 -5.70
N VAL A 55 -3.43 9.91 -6.20
CA VAL A 55 -3.00 11.30 -6.01
C VAL A 55 -2.93 11.68 -4.53
N GLN A 56 -3.91 11.27 -3.72
CA GLN A 56 -3.95 11.63 -2.29
C GLN A 56 -3.02 10.78 -1.42
N LEU A 57 -2.62 9.60 -1.91
CA LEU A 57 -1.72 8.68 -1.24
C LEU A 57 -0.26 8.85 -1.68
N ASP A 58 0.02 9.75 -2.63
CA ASP A 58 1.33 9.98 -3.23
C ASP A 58 1.95 8.69 -3.80
N CYS A 59 1.14 7.95 -4.57
CA CYS A 59 1.55 6.71 -5.22
C CYS A 59 1.04 6.63 -6.65
N GLU A 60 1.47 5.61 -7.40
CA GLU A 60 0.94 5.31 -8.73
C GLU A 60 -0.21 4.30 -8.66
N VAL A 61 -1.11 4.30 -9.65
CA VAL A 61 -2.22 3.33 -9.72
C VAL A 61 -1.71 1.88 -9.76
N ARG A 62 -0.54 1.63 -10.37
CA ARG A 62 0.09 0.29 -10.38
C ARG A 62 0.36 -0.24 -8.98
N ASP A 63 0.60 0.65 -8.01
CA ASP A 63 0.98 0.27 -6.65
C ASP A 63 -0.18 -0.38 -5.90
N PHE A 64 -1.42 -0.21 -6.39
CA PHE A 64 -2.61 -0.91 -5.87
C PHE A 64 -2.67 -2.39 -6.23
N PHE A 65 -1.92 -2.81 -7.25
CA PHE A 65 -1.97 -4.16 -7.83
C PHE A 65 -0.64 -4.92 -7.68
N VAL A 66 0.20 -4.48 -6.73
CA VAL A 66 1.42 -5.19 -6.38
C VAL A 66 1.03 -6.34 -5.45
N ASP A 67 0.93 -7.54 -6.03
CA ASP A 67 0.81 -8.80 -5.32
C ASP A 67 2.18 -9.48 -5.25
N PHE A 68 2.45 -10.14 -4.12
CA PHE A 68 3.62 -10.99 -3.96
C PHE A 68 3.14 -12.37 -3.55
N ASP A 69 3.12 -13.29 -4.50
CA ASP A 69 2.69 -14.66 -4.27
C ASP A 69 3.79 -15.49 -3.60
N ASP A 70 5.05 -15.07 -3.73
CA ASP A 70 6.18 -15.72 -3.05
C ASP A 70 7.29 -14.75 -2.61
N ASP A 71 8.26 -15.29 -1.86
CA ASP A 71 9.39 -14.51 -1.34
C ASP A 71 10.39 -14.07 -2.43
N SER A 72 10.43 -14.74 -3.58
CA SER A 72 11.27 -14.36 -4.71
C SER A 72 10.77 -13.09 -5.37
N GLU A 73 9.45 -12.95 -5.53
CA GLU A 73 8.82 -11.72 -6.02
C GLU A 73 9.05 -10.55 -5.07
N LYS A 74 8.91 -10.77 -3.75
CA LYS A 74 9.24 -9.76 -2.74
C LYS A 74 10.68 -9.31 -2.85
N ARG A 75 11.64 -10.24 -2.98
CA ARG A 75 13.06 -9.94 -3.14
C ARG A 75 13.35 -9.15 -4.41
N ALA A 76 12.77 -9.55 -5.54
CA ALA A 76 12.96 -8.85 -6.81
C ALA A 76 12.42 -7.43 -6.77
N PHE A 77 11.23 -7.23 -6.18
CA PHE A 77 10.67 -5.91 -5.98
C PHE A 77 11.54 -5.05 -5.05
N LEU A 78 11.93 -5.58 -3.90
CA LEU A 78 12.81 -4.87 -2.97
C LEU A 78 14.11 -4.46 -3.66
N PHE A 79 14.72 -5.36 -4.45
CA PHE A 79 15.94 -5.05 -5.21
C PHE A 79 15.75 -3.88 -6.17
N ASN A 80 14.61 -3.79 -6.86
CA ASN A 80 14.33 -2.67 -7.76
C ASN A 80 14.09 -1.35 -6.99
N VAL A 81 13.39 -1.41 -5.85
CA VAL A 81 13.03 -0.20 -5.08
C VAL A 81 14.24 0.40 -4.36
N ILE A 82 15.13 -0.43 -3.81
CA ILE A 82 16.30 0.06 -3.06
C ILE A 82 17.31 0.82 -3.92
N CYS A 83 17.28 0.67 -5.27
CA CYS A 83 18.19 1.37 -6.16
C CYS A 83 18.13 2.90 -6.04
N ASN A 84 16.98 3.46 -5.64
CA ASN A 84 16.77 4.91 -5.50
C ASN A 84 16.53 5.34 -4.04
N ALA A 85 16.67 4.42 -3.07
CA ALA A 85 16.44 4.73 -1.66
C ALA A 85 17.55 5.59 -1.07
N LYS A 86 17.18 6.48 -0.15
CA LYS A 86 18.13 7.30 0.61
C LYS A 86 18.84 6.47 1.67
N SER A 87 20.00 6.94 2.12
CA SER A 87 20.81 6.22 3.13
C SER A 87 20.06 5.95 4.44
N ASP A 88 19.17 6.86 4.88
CA ASP A 88 18.38 6.64 6.10
C ASP A 88 17.31 5.56 5.93
N GLU A 89 16.71 5.44 4.74
CA GLU A 89 15.77 4.37 4.39
C GLU A 89 16.47 3.01 4.32
N LEU A 90 17.67 2.97 3.74
CA LEU A 90 18.50 1.76 3.67
C LEU A 90 18.94 1.28 5.07
N ASN A 91 19.34 2.20 5.95
CA ASN A 91 19.71 1.86 7.33
C ASN A 91 18.52 1.25 8.08
N ARG A 92 17.33 1.83 7.97
CA ARG A 92 16.10 1.27 8.56
C ARG A 92 15.80 -0.14 8.04
N LEU A 93 15.99 -0.37 6.74
CA LEU A 93 15.78 -1.69 6.14
C LEU A 93 16.77 -2.72 6.68
N VAL A 94 18.07 -2.36 6.76
CA VAL A 94 19.11 -3.22 7.33
C VAL A 94 18.78 -3.61 8.76
N ASP A 95 18.40 -2.64 9.61
CA ASP A 95 18.03 -2.88 11.00
C ASP A 95 16.82 -3.83 11.13
N LEU A 96 15.85 -3.69 10.22
CA LEU A 96 14.66 -4.54 10.20
C LEU A 96 14.97 -5.99 9.83
N VAL A 97 15.80 -6.22 8.82
CA VAL A 97 16.04 -7.57 8.26
C VAL A 97 17.23 -8.30 8.89
N SER A 98 18.14 -7.59 9.53
CA SER A 98 19.35 -8.17 10.14
C SER A 98 19.15 -8.64 11.58
N GLN A 99 17.92 -8.63 12.09
CA GLN A 99 17.66 -9.12 13.44
C GLN A 99 18.03 -10.59 13.54
N PRO A 100 18.84 -10.99 14.54
CA PRO A 100 19.26 -12.37 14.69
C PRO A 100 18.03 -13.24 14.86
N VAL A 101 17.91 -14.26 13.99
CA VAL A 101 16.85 -15.26 14.08
C VAL A 101 16.83 -15.79 15.51
N LYS A 102 15.73 -15.61 16.24
CA LYS A 102 15.55 -16.26 17.54
C LYS A 102 15.71 -17.77 17.29
N LYS A 103 16.80 -18.35 17.82
CA LYS A 103 16.97 -19.80 17.81
C LYS A 103 15.76 -20.44 18.50
N PRO A 104 15.23 -21.55 17.96
CA PRO A 104 14.11 -22.27 18.56
C PRO A 104 14.44 -22.75 19.97
#